data_AF-A0A1W2C4W4-F1
#
_entry.id   AF-A0A1W2C4W4-F1
#
_cell.length_a   1.000
_cell.length_b   1.000
_cell.length_c   1.000
_cell.angle_alpha   90.00
_cell.angle_beta   90.00
_cell.angle_gamma   90.00
#
_symmetry.space_group_name_H-M   'P 1'
#
loop_
_entity.id
_entity.type
_entity.pdbx_description
1 polymer ?
#
loop_
_entity_poly.entity_id
_entity_poly.type
_entity_poly.pdbx_seq_one_letter_code
_entity_poly.pdbx_strand_id
1 'polypeptide(L)'
;MKQKFTFIIDEKKEIITIQEADEADPGAFLTVHEEQYPYNDLKKALEEGAEPFIEMLRRKNLFPPQDLSVKLFESLGIFFKEGGGEKFVVDYEDVEAFPQENEEPEEVDDADVDELETLLQDETEDLTEDDIKEIDGDDDTPRFQPDNNSEHEN
;
A
#
# COMPACT_ATOMS: atom_id res chain seq x y z
N MET A 1 -7.49 -5.53 -5.08
CA MET A 1 -7.94 -6.70 -4.30
C MET A 1 -8.98 -6.22 -3.30
N LYS A 2 -9.90 -7.07 -2.82
CA LYS A 2 -10.83 -6.70 -1.75
C LYS A 2 -10.44 -7.42 -0.47
N GLN A 3 -10.35 -6.65 0.61
CA GLN A 3 -10.03 -7.14 1.95
C GLN A 3 -11.14 -6.74 2.92
N LYS A 4 -11.32 -7.57 3.93
CA LYS A 4 -12.31 -7.37 4.99
C LYS A 4 -11.66 -7.56 6.34
N PHE A 5 -11.77 -6.54 7.17
CA PHE A 5 -11.34 -6.57 8.56
C PHE A 5 -12.53 -6.67 9.48
N THR A 6 -12.54 -7.67 10.35
CA THR A 6 -13.59 -7.87 11.36
C THR A 6 -13.00 -7.73 12.75
N PHE A 7 -13.52 -6.80 13.54
CA PHE A 7 -13.21 -6.65 14.95
C PHE A 7 -14.30 -7.36 15.76
N ILE A 8 -13.89 -8.30 16.60
CA ILE A 8 -14.77 -9.02 17.53
C ILE A 8 -14.37 -8.60 18.94
N ILE A 9 -15.29 -7.98 19.65
CA ILE A 9 -15.05 -7.38 20.96
C ILE A 9 -15.68 -8.27 22.02
N ASP A 10 -14.83 -8.89 22.86
CA ASP A 10 -15.25 -9.67 24.02
C ASP A 10 -14.90 -8.89 25.29
N GLU A 11 -15.81 -8.01 25.71
CA GLU A 11 -15.63 -7.18 26.92
C GLU A 11 -15.48 -8.04 28.19
N LYS A 12 -16.04 -9.25 28.21
CA LYS A 12 -15.94 -10.16 29.37
C LYS A 12 -14.56 -10.75 29.51
N LYS A 13 -13.89 -11.00 28.39
CA LYS A 13 -12.51 -11.51 28.36
C LYS A 13 -11.46 -10.40 28.23
N GLU A 14 -11.90 -9.14 28.09
CA GLU A 14 -11.04 -7.98 27.84
C GLU A 14 -10.14 -8.16 26.60
N ILE A 15 -10.67 -8.77 25.54
CA ILE A 15 -9.94 -9.06 24.30
C ILE A 15 -10.70 -8.49 23.10
N ILE A 16 -9.95 -7.93 22.14
CA ILE A 16 -10.40 -7.60 20.79
C ILE A 16 -9.69 -8.53 19.83
N THR A 17 -10.45 -9.27 19.03
CA THR A 17 -9.93 -10.12 17.96
C THR A 17 -10.09 -9.40 16.64
N ILE A 18 -9.00 -9.25 15.89
CA ILE A 18 -9.00 -8.70 14.53
C ILE A 18 -8.82 -9.86 13.57
N GLN A 19 -9.79 -10.05 12.67
CA GLN A 19 -9.74 -11.03 11.60
C GLN A 19 -9.58 -10.32 10.26
N GLU A 20 -8.61 -10.75 9.47
CA GLU A 20 -8.42 -10.35 8.08
C GLU A 20 -8.97 -11.45 7.17
N ALA A 21 -9.75 -11.05 6.18
CA ALA A 21 -10.25 -11.94 5.15
C ALA A 21 -10.03 -11.33 3.76
N ASP A 22 -9.53 -12.14 2.84
CA ASP A 22 -9.30 -11.76 1.45
C ASP A 22 -10.35 -12.41 0.55
N GLU A 23 -10.67 -11.72 -0.55
CA GLU A 23 -11.52 -12.26 -1.60
C GLU A 23 -10.78 -13.33 -2.41
N ALA A 24 -11.21 -14.59 -2.29
CA ALA A 24 -10.64 -15.72 -3.01
C ALA A 24 -11.32 -15.97 -4.36
N ASP A 25 -12.63 -15.73 -4.42
CA ASP A 25 -13.46 -15.70 -5.62
C ASP A 25 -14.41 -14.49 -5.52
N PRO A 26 -14.99 -13.97 -6.62
CA PRO A 26 -15.93 -12.85 -6.56
C PRO A 26 -17.06 -13.05 -5.53
N GLY A 27 -17.05 -12.25 -4.47
CA GLY A 27 -17.99 -12.32 -3.35
C GLY A 27 -17.70 -13.39 -2.28
N ALA A 28 -16.67 -14.22 -2.45
CA ALA A 28 -16.25 -15.26 -1.51
C ALA A 28 -14.99 -14.82 -0.76
N PHE A 29 -15.15 -14.55 0.54
CA PHE A 29 -14.06 -14.14 1.42
C PHE A 29 -13.57 -15.32 2.28
N LEU A 30 -12.25 -15.49 2.37
CA LEU A 30 -11.62 -16.47 3.24
C LEU A 30 -10.80 -15.74 4.30
N THR A 31 -10.96 -16.14 5.56
CA THR A 31 -10.12 -15.64 6.66
C THR A 31 -8.68 -16.09 6.44
N VAL A 32 -7.77 -15.13 6.28
CA VAL A 32 -6.35 -15.37 6.06
C VAL A 32 -5.54 -15.18 7.35
N HIS A 33 -6.02 -14.31 8.24
CA HIS A 33 -5.34 -14.02 9.49
C HIS A 33 -6.30 -13.70 10.64
N GLU A 34 -5.87 -14.01 11.86
CA GLU A 34 -6.55 -13.64 13.10
C GLU A 34 -5.51 -13.29 14.17
N GLU A 35 -5.65 -12.13 14.80
CA GLU A 35 -4.80 -11.72 15.93
C GLU A 35 -5.67 -11.16 17.08
N GLN A 36 -5.21 -11.38 18.31
CA GLN A 36 -5.88 -10.91 19.52
C GLN A 36 -5.08 -9.81 20.21
N TYR A 37 -5.80 -8.79 20.67
CA TYR A 37 -5.27 -7.64 21.35
C TYR A 37 -5.99 -7.44 22.70
N PRO A 38 -5.29 -7.00 23.75
CA PRO A 38 -5.95 -6.58 24.97
C PRO A 38 -6.88 -5.38 24.69
N TYR A 39 -8.14 -5.47 25.14
CA TYR A 39 -9.16 -4.45 24.90
C TYR A 39 -8.71 -3.06 25.38
N ASN A 40 -8.19 -2.99 26.61
CA ASN A 40 -7.77 -1.73 27.22
C ASN A 40 -6.58 -1.10 26.50
N ASP A 41 -5.62 -1.90 26.04
CA ASP A 41 -4.43 -1.40 25.35
C ASP A 41 -4.80 -0.82 23.98
N LEU A 42 -5.65 -1.52 23.23
CA LEU A 42 -6.07 -1.08 21.90
C LEU A 42 -6.95 0.17 22.00
N LYS A 43 -7.83 0.22 23.00
CA LYS A 43 -8.64 1.41 23.29
C LYS A 43 -7.78 2.60 23.70
N LYS A 44 -6.77 2.39 24.53
CA LYS A 44 -5.80 3.42 24.92
C LYS A 44 -5.04 3.95 23.72
N ALA A 45 -4.54 3.07 22.85
CA ALA A 45 -3.87 3.47 21.62
C ALA A 45 -4.78 4.30 20.71
N LEU A 46 -6.06 3.92 20.60
CA LEU A 46 -7.08 4.67 19.85
C LEU A 46 -7.32 6.08 20.43
N GLU A 47 -7.29 6.23 21.76
CA GLU A 47 -7.43 7.53 22.44
C GLU A 47 -6.18 8.41 22.33
N GLU A 48 -4.99 7.81 22.25
CA GLU A 48 -3.72 8.54 22.10
C GLU A 48 -3.54 9.10 20.69
N GLY A 49 -4.02 8.40 19.66
CA GLY A 49 -4.06 8.89 18.28
C GLY A 49 -3.79 7.82 17.24
N ALA A 50 -3.68 8.25 15.98
CA ALA A 50 -3.48 7.35 14.86
C ALA A 50 -2.12 6.62 14.92
N GLU A 51 -1.02 7.32 15.23
CA GLU A 51 0.32 6.72 15.25
C GLU A 51 0.45 5.57 16.27
N PRO A 52 0.07 5.72 17.55
CA PRO A 52 0.12 4.60 18.52
C PRO A 52 -0.76 3.42 18.12
N PHE A 53 -1.94 3.68 17.57
CA PHE A 53 -2.83 2.63 17.08
C PHE A 53 -2.19 1.85 15.91
N ILE A 54 -1.62 2.57 14.94
CA ILE A 54 -0.97 1.97 13.76
C ILE A 54 0.26 1.16 14.18
N GLU A 55 1.07 1.67 15.11
CA GLU A 55 2.23 0.94 15.66
C GLU A 55 1.79 -0.34 16.38
N MET A 56 0.70 -0.29 17.15
CA MET A 56 0.17 -1.46 17.83
C MET A 56 -0.37 -2.51 16.87
N LEU A 57 -1.01 -2.07 15.78
CA LEU A 57 -1.59 -2.94 14.75
C LEU A 57 -0.50 -3.62 13.91
N ARG A 58 0.53 -2.86 13.52
CA ARG A 58 1.64 -3.33 12.66
C ARG A 58 2.58 -4.26 13.41
N ARG A 59 2.29 -5.55 13.31
CA ARG A 59 3.11 -6.63 13.86
C ARG A 59 3.62 -7.53 12.74
N LYS A 60 4.42 -8.53 13.11
CA LYS A 60 5.04 -9.45 12.16
C LYS A 60 4.04 -10.13 11.22
N ASN A 61 2.83 -10.41 11.69
CA ASN A 61 1.84 -11.20 10.95
C ASN A 61 0.63 -10.37 10.47
N LEU A 62 0.50 -9.13 10.94
CA LEU A 62 -0.53 -8.20 10.49
C LEU A 62 0.14 -6.85 10.23
N PHE A 63 0.31 -6.49 8.96
CA PHE A 63 1.03 -5.28 8.57
C PHE A 63 0.27 -4.52 7.46
N PRO A 64 -0.89 -3.92 7.80
CA PRO A 64 -1.68 -3.22 6.81
C PRO A 64 -0.95 -1.97 6.26
N PRO A 65 -1.18 -1.63 4.96
CA PRO A 65 -0.78 -0.36 4.38
C PRO A 65 -1.25 0.87 5.20
N GLN A 66 -0.62 2.02 4.97
CA GLN A 66 -0.85 3.22 5.79
C GLN A 66 -2.29 3.72 5.71
N ASP A 67 -2.80 3.84 4.50
CA ASP A 67 -4.16 4.27 4.18
C ASP A 67 -5.21 3.32 4.83
N LEU A 68 -5.04 2.00 4.69
CA LEU A 68 -5.87 1.03 5.38
C LEU A 68 -5.78 1.18 6.91
N SER A 69 -4.58 1.37 7.45
CA SER A 69 -4.40 1.52 8.90
C SER A 69 -5.12 2.75 9.44
N VAL A 70 -5.09 3.87 8.70
CA VAL A 70 -5.85 5.09 9.00
C VAL A 70 -7.35 4.83 8.91
N LYS A 71 -7.81 4.15 7.85
CA LYS A 71 -9.22 3.76 7.68
C LYS A 71 -9.72 2.94 8.87
N LEU A 72 -8.93 1.96 9.33
CA LEU A 72 -9.25 1.13 10.50
C LEU A 72 -9.32 1.95 11.79
N PHE A 73 -8.38 2.89 11.99
CA PHE A 73 -8.37 3.80 13.13
C PHE A 73 -9.66 4.65 13.20
N GLU A 74 -9.98 5.34 12.10
CA GLU A 74 -11.14 6.23 12.03
C GLU A 74 -12.45 5.45 12.21
N SER A 75 -12.56 4.33 11.49
CA SER A 75 -13.69 3.41 11.51
C SER A 75 -13.97 2.87 12.92
N LEU A 76 -12.94 2.40 13.61
CA LEU A 76 -13.07 1.90 14.97
C LEU A 76 -13.36 3.02 15.97
N GLY A 77 -12.79 4.21 15.76
CA GLY A 77 -13.09 5.41 16.54
C GLY A 77 -14.56 5.84 16.45
N ILE A 78 -15.14 5.79 15.24
CA ILE A 78 -16.57 6.06 15.03
C ILE A 78 -17.42 5.00 15.73
N PHE A 79 -17.07 3.72 15.54
CA PHE A 79 -17.78 2.61 16.16
C PHE A 79 -17.91 2.75 17.69
N PHE A 80 -16.83 3.11 18.39
CA PHE A 80 -16.88 3.32 19.83
C PHE A 80 -17.67 4.59 20.24
N LYS A 81 -17.70 5.63 19.39
CA LYS A 81 -18.49 6.85 19.66
C LYS A 81 -20.00 6.62 19.52
N GLU A 82 -20.42 5.74 18.61
CA GLU A 82 -21.84 5.44 18.35
C GLU A 82 -22.48 4.46 19.34
N GLY A 83 -21.75 4.08 20.40
CA GLY A 83 -22.24 3.17 21.45
C GLY A 83 -21.67 1.76 21.37
N GLY A 84 -20.78 1.49 20.42
CA GLY A 84 -20.06 0.22 20.31
C GLY A 84 -20.97 -0.98 20.04
N GLY A 85 -20.44 -2.17 20.33
CA GLY A 85 -21.08 -3.45 20.07
C GLY A 85 -20.08 -4.61 20.13
N GLU A 86 -20.55 -5.82 19.86
CA GLU A 86 -19.70 -7.03 19.92
C GLU A 86 -18.91 -7.28 18.63
N LYS A 87 -19.32 -6.66 17.51
CA LYS A 87 -18.72 -6.90 16.20
C LYS A 87 -18.75 -5.67 15.32
N PHE A 88 -17.64 -5.39 14.65
CA PHE A 88 -17.46 -4.31 13.69
C PHE A 88 -16.74 -4.82 12.45
N VAL A 89 -17.08 -4.31 11.25
CA VAL A 89 -16.53 -4.77 9.98
C VAL A 89 -16.11 -3.57 9.13
N VAL A 90 -14.93 -3.63 8.54
CA VAL A 90 -14.38 -2.64 7.60
C VAL A 90 -14.07 -3.35 6.29
N ASP A 91 -14.67 -2.88 5.21
CA ASP A 91 -14.34 -3.29 3.85
C ASP A 91 -13.27 -2.35 3.27
N TYR A 92 -12.33 -2.90 2.53
CA TYR A 92 -11.25 -2.17 1.89
C TYR A 92 -11.00 -2.72 0.48
N GLU A 93 -10.82 -1.82 -0.48
CA GLU A 93 -10.46 -2.17 -1.84
C GLU A 93 -9.17 -1.44 -2.22
N ASP A 94 -8.13 -2.15 -2.67
CA ASP A 94 -6.83 -1.50 -2.98
C ASP A 94 -6.94 -0.38 -4.02
N VAL A 95 -7.97 -0.41 -4.86
CA VAL A 95 -8.21 0.65 -5.84
C VAL A 95 -8.42 2.02 -5.17
N GLU A 96 -8.88 2.03 -3.92
CA GLU A 96 -9.06 3.24 -3.11
C GLU A 96 -7.73 3.90 -2.72
N ALA A 97 -6.62 3.17 -2.73
CA ALA A 97 -5.31 3.68 -2.35
C ALA A 97 -4.57 4.41 -3.48
N PHE A 98 -5.05 4.31 -4.72
CA PHE A 98 -4.44 5.03 -5.83
C PHE A 98 -4.77 6.53 -5.68
N PRO A 99 -3.81 7.42 -5.95
CA PRO A 99 -4.10 8.84 -6.07
C PRO A 99 -5.21 8.96 -7.11
N GLN A 100 -6.36 9.48 -6.69
CA GLN A 100 -7.36 9.90 -7.65
C GLN A 100 -6.68 10.96 -8.49
N GLU A 101 -6.67 10.80 -9.82
CA GLU A 101 -6.40 11.92 -10.70
C GLU A 101 -7.43 12.97 -10.33
N ASN A 102 -7.04 13.90 -9.47
CA ASN A 102 -7.75 15.15 -9.38
C ASN A 102 -7.60 15.73 -10.79
N GLU A 103 -8.66 15.64 -11.58
CA GLU A 103 -8.91 16.56 -12.69
C GLU A 103 -9.06 17.96 -12.10
N GLU A 104 -8.03 18.46 -11.40
CA GLU A 104 -7.78 19.88 -11.40
C GLU A 104 -7.49 20.18 -12.87
N PRO A 105 -8.28 21.04 -13.54
CA PRO A 105 -7.86 21.52 -14.83
C PRO A 105 -6.48 22.15 -14.59
N GLU A 106 -5.43 21.54 -15.13
CA GLU A 106 -4.17 22.26 -15.31
C GLU A 106 -4.58 23.51 -16.09
N GLU A 107 -4.50 24.68 -15.44
CA GLU A 107 -4.46 25.93 -16.18
C GLU A 107 -3.15 25.86 -16.97
N VAL A 108 -3.23 25.31 -18.18
CA VAL A 108 -2.23 25.51 -19.21
C VAL A 108 -2.12 27.01 -19.38
N ASP A 109 -1.04 27.60 -18.87
CA ASP A 109 -0.63 28.92 -19.30
C ASP A 109 -0.32 28.78 -20.80
N ASP A 110 -1.00 29.54 -21.65
CA ASP A 110 -0.82 29.47 -23.10
C ASP A 110 0.67 29.66 -23.50
N ALA A 111 1.49 30.24 -22.60
CA ALA A 111 2.94 30.38 -22.75
C ALA A 111 3.72 29.05 -22.71
N ASP A 112 3.28 28.03 -21.97
CA ASP A 112 3.99 26.74 -21.85
C ASP A 112 3.77 25.83 -23.08
N VAL A 113 2.65 26.03 -23.79
CA VAL A 113 2.33 25.29 -25.03
C VAL A 113 3.25 25.72 -26.19
N ASP A 114 3.55 27.02 -26.28
CA ASP A 114 4.44 27.58 -27.30
C ASP A 114 5.91 27.10 -27.14
N GLU A 115 6.39 26.92 -25.91
CA GLU A 115 7.76 26.44 -25.66
C GLU A 115 7.93 24.95 -26.00
N LEU A 116 6.90 24.12 -25.75
CA LEU A 116 6.88 22.72 -26.16
C LEU A 116 6.79 22.54 -27.68
N GLU A 117 5.97 23.33 -28.39
CA GLU A 117 5.95 23.28 -29.86
C GLU A 117 7.31 23.67 -30.47
N THR A 118 8.02 24.60 -29.84
CA THR A 118 9.35 25.01 -30.27
C THR A 118 10.40 23.92 -30.03
N LEU A 119 10.35 23.24 -28.88
CA LEU A 119 11.22 22.09 -28.57
C LEU A 119 10.97 20.88 -29.47
N LEU A 120 9.72 20.62 -29.87
CA LEU A 120 9.40 19.54 -30.82
C LEU A 120 9.81 19.86 -32.27
N GLN A 121 10.02 21.14 -32.61
CA GLN A 121 10.42 21.56 -33.95
C GLN A 121 11.94 21.55 -34.17
N ASP A 122 12.75 21.57 -33.12
CA ASP A 122 14.21 21.70 -33.22
C ASP A 122 15.00 20.36 -33.28
N GLU A 123 14.33 19.21 -33.19
CA GLU A 123 15.01 17.89 -33.18
C GLU A 123 14.57 16.91 -34.29
N THR A 124 14.09 17.43 -35.43
CA THR A 124 14.09 16.66 -36.69
C THR A 124 15.31 17.04 -37.53
N GLU A 125 16.51 16.96 -36.96
CA GLU A 125 17.66 16.66 -37.80
C GLU A 125 17.43 15.22 -38.30
N ASP A 126 17.17 15.10 -39.61
CA ASP A 126 17.02 13.82 -40.33
C ASP A 126 18.19 12.89 -39.98
N LEU A 127 18.02 12.05 -38.96
CA LEU A 127 18.94 10.96 -38.68
C LEU A 127 18.89 10.01 -39.87
N THR A 128 19.94 10.04 -40.68
CA THR A 128 20.07 9.14 -41.82
C THR A 128 20.45 7.75 -41.33
N GLU A 129 20.17 6.71 -42.12
CA GLU A 129 20.55 5.32 -41.76
C GLU A 129 22.08 5.16 -41.51
N ASP A 130 22.91 6.12 -41.94
CA ASP A 130 24.36 6.16 -41.67
C ASP A 130 24.74 6.66 -40.25
N ASP A 131 23.81 7.28 -39.51
CA ASP A 131 24.06 7.79 -38.14
C ASP A 131 23.86 6.72 -37.05
N ILE A 132 23.25 5.58 -37.41
CA ILE A 132 23.11 4.43 -36.52
C ILE A 132 24.43 3.65 -36.53
N LYS A 133 25.29 3.89 -35.55
CA LYS A 133 26.47 3.05 -35.33
C LYS A 133 26.01 1.62 -35.02
N GLU A 134 26.49 0.65 -35.80
CA GLU A 134 26.34 -0.78 -35.50
C GLU A 134 26.79 -1.04 -34.06
N ILE A 135 25.94 -1.70 -33.27
CA ILE A 135 26.35 -2.26 -31.97
C ILE A 135 27.44 -3.29 -32.29
N ASP A 136 28.67 -2.99 -31.91
CA ASP A 136 29.76 -3.96 -31.95
C ASP A 136 29.31 -5.18 -31.13
N GLY A 137 29.33 -6.36 -31.75
CA GLY A 137 28.85 -7.63 -31.18
C GLY A 137 29.69 -8.18 -30.03
N ASP A 138 30.52 -7.34 -29.39
CA ASP A 138 31.19 -7.69 -28.16
C ASP A 138 30.16 -7.63 -27.03
N ASP A 139 29.72 -8.84 -26.65
CA ASP A 139 28.87 -9.15 -25.52
C ASP A 139 29.51 -8.64 -24.21
N ASP A 140 29.28 -7.36 -23.92
CA ASP A 140 29.71 -6.67 -22.71
C ASP A 140 28.83 -7.05 -21.49
N THR A 141 28.13 -8.19 -21.57
CA THR A 141 27.48 -8.74 -20.38
C THR A 141 28.54 -9.18 -19.37
N PRO A 142 28.53 -8.62 -18.14
CA PRO A 142 29.45 -9.05 -17.10
C PRO A 142 29.18 -10.52 -16.78
N ARG A 143 30.14 -11.39 -17.11
CA ARG A 143 30.07 -12.80 -16.74
C ARG A 143 30.28 -12.94 -15.25
N PHE A 144 29.23 -13.35 -14.55
CA PHE A 144 29.29 -13.69 -13.14
C PHE A 144 30.27 -14.84 -12.94
N GLN A 145 31.44 -14.56 -12.36
CA GLN A 145 32.33 -15.59 -11.83
C GLN A 145 31.89 -15.82 -10.38
N PRO A 146 31.38 -17.01 -10.02
CA PRO A 146 31.06 -17.29 -8.63
C PRO A 146 32.38 -17.34 -7.86
N ASP A 147 32.66 -16.31 -7.07
CA ASP A 147 33.69 -16.35 -6.05
C ASP A 147 33.34 -17.49 -5.09
N ASN A 148 34.21 -18.50 -5.07
CA ASN A 148 34.12 -19.64 -4.17
C ASN A 148 34.52 -19.20 -2.75
N ASN A 149 33.71 -18.33 -2.14
CA ASN A 149 33.67 -18.12 -0.71
C ASN A 149 32.65 -19.12 -0.18
N SER A 150 33.13 -20.34 0.01
CA SER A 150 32.50 -21.33 0.87
C SER A 150 33.28 -21.32 2.17
N GLU A 151 33.12 -20.26 2.98
CA GLU A 151 33.50 -20.31 4.38
C GLU A 151 32.41 -21.07 5.15
N HIS A 152 32.51 -22.40 5.09
CA HIS A 152 31.97 -23.25 6.13
C HIS A 152 32.80 -23.01 7.40
N GLU A 153 32.33 -22.14 8.28
CA GLU A 153 32.79 -22.13 9.68
C GLU A 153 32.04 -23.22 10.45
N ASN A 154 32.82 -24.08 11.11
CA ASN A 154 32.39 -25.15 12.03
C ASN A 154 31.88 -24.58 13.36
#